data_AF-A0A522YNQ5-F1
#
_entry.id   AF-A0A522YNQ5-F1
#
_cell.length_a   1.000
_cell.length_b   1.000
_cell.length_c   1.000
_cell.angle_alpha   90.00
_cell.angle_beta   90.00
_cell.angle_gamma   90.00
#
_symmetry.space_group_name_H-M   'P 1'
#
loop_
_entity.id
_entity.type
_entity.pdbx_description
1 polymer ?
#
loop_
_entity_poly.entity_id
_entity_poly.type
_entity_poly.pdbx_seq_one_letter_code
_entity_poly.pdbx_strand_id
1 'polypeptide(L)'
;MADATRKGKAAFWALALGVLVLAGVPSVYLVESARDYWRFLRGWDPGVLKPTTTRRVPHRGEGGEPPDIRFVDFELKAPEAKSVALAASFNGFDAAALKLDRGADGVWRVTVPLPPGTYDYGFDVDGRWTVDPAGGRAAKHGGRDVTTREVE
;
A
#
# COMPACT_ATOMS: atom_id res chain seq x y z
N MET A 1 -52.86 2.44 51.30
CA MET A 1 -51.83 1.39 51.09
C MET A 1 -51.30 1.47 49.65
N ALA A 2 -50.63 2.56 49.26
CA ALA A 2 -50.26 2.81 47.85
C ALA A 2 -49.01 3.72 47.64
N ASP A 3 -48.13 3.87 48.64
CA ASP A 3 -46.99 4.80 48.55
C ASP A 3 -45.59 4.11 48.66
N ALA A 4 -45.54 2.82 48.97
CA ALA A 4 -44.26 2.09 49.08
C ALA A 4 -43.72 1.59 47.73
N THR A 5 -44.58 1.41 46.72
CA THR A 5 -44.22 0.78 45.44
C THR A 5 -43.74 1.75 44.35
N ARG A 6 -43.94 3.06 44.53
CA ARG A 6 -43.50 4.10 43.59
C ARG A 6 -42.02 4.46 43.79
N LYS A 7 -41.57 4.54 45.04
CA LYS A 7 -40.17 4.86 45.40
C LYS A 7 -39.19 3.75 44.99
N GLY A 8 -39.57 2.49 45.16
CA GLY A 8 -38.74 1.33 44.76
C GLY A 8 -38.53 1.23 43.24
N LYS A 9 -39.55 1.52 42.44
CA LYS A 9 -39.44 1.53 40.97
C LYS A 9 -38.56 2.66 40.47
N ALA A 10 -38.67 3.86 41.06
CA ALA A 10 -37.84 5.00 40.70
C ALA A 10 -36.35 4.75 41.01
N ALA A 11 -36.06 4.14 42.16
CA ALA A 11 -34.69 3.77 42.54
C ALA A 11 -34.09 2.70 41.62
N PHE A 12 -34.89 1.71 41.22
CA PHE A 12 -34.48 0.69 40.25
C PHE A 12 -34.16 1.28 38.88
N TRP A 13 -35.03 2.17 38.35
CA TRP A 13 -34.79 2.82 37.07
C TRP A 13 -33.59 3.78 37.10
N ALA A 14 -33.34 4.47 38.22
CA ALA A 14 -32.16 5.32 38.37
C ALA A 14 -30.85 4.50 38.40
N LEU A 15 -30.83 3.36 39.09
CA LEU A 15 -29.69 2.44 39.09
C LEU A 15 -29.46 1.80 37.71
N ALA A 16 -30.51 1.39 37.02
CA ALA A 16 -30.42 0.85 35.66
C ALA A 16 -29.85 1.89 34.68
N LEU A 17 -30.27 3.15 34.77
CA LEU A 17 -29.70 4.26 33.99
C LEU A 17 -28.22 4.51 34.33
N GLY A 18 -27.84 4.45 35.61
CA GLY A 18 -26.45 4.60 36.04
C GLY A 18 -25.53 3.51 35.48
N VAL A 19 -25.98 2.25 35.47
CA VAL A 19 -25.21 1.12 34.90
C VAL A 19 -25.11 1.25 33.37
N LEU A 20 -26.16 1.73 32.69
CA LEU A 20 -26.16 1.94 31.25
C LEU A 20 -25.22 3.08 30.81
N VAL A 21 -25.05 4.10 31.66
CA VAL A 21 -24.07 5.19 31.47
C VAL A 21 -22.64 4.73 31.79
N LEU A 22 -22.44 3.83 32.77
CA LEU A 22 -21.11 3.31 33.14
C LEU A 22 -20.59 2.20 32.21
N ALA A 23 -21.48 1.34 31.67
CA ALA A 23 -21.12 0.38 30.62
C ALA A 23 -21.05 1.01 29.21
N GLY A 24 -21.60 2.21 29.07
CA GLY A 24 -21.53 3.05 27.88
C GLY A 24 -20.32 3.96 27.89
N VAL A 25 -19.11 3.39 27.87
CA VAL A 25 -18.03 4.07 27.14
C VAL A 25 -18.51 4.11 25.69
N PRO A 26 -18.96 5.26 25.17
CA PRO A 26 -19.59 5.29 23.87
C PRO A 26 -18.51 4.98 22.86
N SER A 27 -18.75 3.96 22.04
CA SER A 27 -17.98 3.74 20.83
C SER A 27 -18.14 4.97 19.94
N VAL A 28 -17.21 5.92 20.09
CA VAL A 28 -17.05 7.06 19.18
C VAL A 28 -16.82 6.55 17.75
N TYR A 29 -16.28 5.35 17.60
CA TYR A 29 -16.16 4.65 16.32
C TYR A 29 -17.49 4.14 15.73
N LEU A 30 -18.50 3.81 16.54
CA LEU A 30 -19.81 3.34 16.05
C LEU A 30 -20.81 4.47 15.77
N VAL A 31 -20.71 5.61 16.46
CA VAL A 31 -21.59 6.77 16.19
C VAL A 31 -21.24 7.44 14.87
N GLU A 32 -19.96 7.53 14.51
CA GLU A 32 -19.56 8.02 13.18
C GLU A 32 -20.01 7.04 12.08
N SER A 33 -19.73 5.75 12.27
CA SER A 33 -20.11 4.69 11.31
C SER A 33 -21.62 4.59 11.09
N ALA A 34 -22.44 4.78 12.14
CA ALA A 34 -23.89 4.74 12.03
C ALA A 34 -24.47 5.98 11.31
N ARG A 35 -23.82 7.14 11.42
CA ARG A 35 -24.20 8.36 10.67
C ARG A 35 -23.91 8.23 9.19
N ASP A 36 -22.77 7.63 8.85
CA ASP A 36 -22.38 7.38 7.46
C ASP A 36 -23.23 6.27 6.83
N TYR A 37 -23.54 5.21 7.59
CA TYR A 37 -24.46 4.15 7.18
C TYR A 37 -25.90 4.65 6.94
N TRP A 38 -26.39 5.57 7.76
CA TRP A 38 -27.73 6.17 7.56
C TRP A 38 -27.79 7.16 6.39
N ARG A 39 -26.66 7.76 5.99
CA ARG A 39 -26.56 8.54 4.74
C ARG A 39 -26.61 7.64 3.52
N PHE A 40 -25.95 6.49 3.56
CA PHE A 40 -26.02 5.47 2.51
C PHE A 40 -27.47 4.99 2.28
N LEU A 41 -28.22 4.73 3.35
CA LEU A 41 -29.59 4.18 3.24
C LEU A 41 -30.67 5.19 2.78
N ARG A 42 -30.47 6.50 2.97
CA ARG A 42 -31.54 7.50 2.71
C ARG A 42 -31.44 8.26 1.40
N GLY A 43 -30.41 8.04 0.59
CA GLY A 43 -30.29 8.74 -0.68
C GLY A 43 -28.86 8.78 -1.16
N TRP A 44 -28.44 7.69 -1.79
CA TRP A 44 -27.30 7.69 -2.67
C TRP A 44 -27.59 8.64 -3.85
N ASP A 45 -26.96 9.82 -3.87
CA ASP A 45 -26.79 10.59 -5.11
C ASP A 45 -25.38 10.26 -5.61
N PRO A 46 -25.21 9.31 -6.56
CA PRO A 46 -23.93 9.15 -7.21
C PRO A 46 -23.78 10.41 -8.04
N GLY A 47 -23.10 11.41 -7.48
CA GLY A 47 -22.77 12.62 -8.22
C GLY A 47 -22.31 12.19 -9.59
N VAL A 48 -23.08 12.59 -10.62
CA VAL A 48 -23.01 12.10 -12.00
C VAL A 48 -21.59 11.66 -12.29
N LEU A 49 -21.35 10.35 -12.41
CA LEU A 49 -20.06 9.87 -12.88
C LEU A 49 -19.84 10.60 -14.19
N LYS A 50 -18.96 11.61 -14.20
CA LYS A 50 -18.58 12.29 -15.43
C LYS A 50 -18.18 11.15 -16.34
N PRO A 51 -18.83 10.95 -17.49
CA PRO A 51 -18.42 9.89 -18.40
C PRO A 51 -16.94 10.16 -18.62
N THR A 52 -16.11 9.27 -18.09
CA THR A 52 -14.68 9.29 -18.36
C THR A 52 -14.60 8.70 -19.75
N THR A 53 -15.05 9.51 -20.70
CA THR A 53 -14.74 9.37 -22.10
C THR A 53 -13.24 9.54 -22.14
N THR A 54 -12.52 8.43 -22.00
CA THR A 54 -11.19 8.27 -22.57
C THR A 54 -11.37 8.41 -24.07
N ARG A 55 -11.60 9.65 -24.55
CA ARG A 55 -11.78 9.98 -25.98
C ARG A 55 -10.51 9.72 -26.78
N ARG A 56 -9.40 9.47 -26.09
CA ARG A 56 -8.12 9.15 -26.69
C ARG A 56 -7.52 8.02 -25.87
N VAL A 57 -7.62 6.81 -26.41
CA VAL A 57 -6.55 5.84 -26.27
C VAL A 57 -5.39 6.42 -27.07
N PRO A 58 -4.25 6.83 -26.47
CA PRO A 58 -3.13 7.35 -27.23
C PRO A 58 -2.58 6.24 -28.12
N HIS A 59 -2.85 6.36 -29.42
CA HIS A 59 -2.18 5.79 -30.60
C HIS A 59 -1.75 4.30 -30.50
N ARG A 60 -2.46 3.34 -31.12
CA ARG A 60 -2.27 2.97 -32.55
C ARG A 60 -1.13 3.71 -33.24
N GLY A 61 0.09 3.34 -32.90
CA GLY A 61 1.27 3.41 -33.75
C GLY A 61 1.80 1.99 -33.89
N GLU A 62 1.61 1.42 -35.09
CA GLU A 62 2.12 0.11 -35.53
C GLU A 62 1.60 -1.14 -34.79
N GLY A 63 1.14 -2.13 -35.55
CA GLY A 63 0.65 -3.41 -35.05
C GLY A 63 1.78 -4.29 -34.52
N GLY A 64 2.35 -3.91 -33.37
CA GLY A 64 3.20 -4.78 -32.58
C GLY A 64 2.36 -5.63 -31.64
N GLU A 65 2.72 -6.91 -31.49
CA GLU A 65 2.35 -7.73 -30.34
C GLU A 65 2.56 -6.89 -29.05
N PRO A 66 1.66 -6.90 -28.05
CA PRO A 66 1.97 -6.31 -26.76
C PRO A 66 3.33 -6.84 -26.27
N PRO A 67 4.19 -5.98 -25.70
CA PRO A 67 5.51 -6.42 -25.27
C PRO A 67 5.35 -7.57 -24.27
N ASP A 68 6.16 -8.61 -24.44
CA ASP A 68 6.15 -9.78 -23.57
C ASP A 68 6.65 -9.38 -22.17
N ILE A 69 5.73 -9.08 -21.26
CA ILE A 69 6.07 -8.65 -19.91
C ILE A 69 6.64 -9.83 -19.14
N ARG A 70 7.88 -9.70 -18.67
CA ARG A 70 8.55 -10.68 -17.82
C ARG A 70 8.56 -10.24 -16.37
N PHE A 71 8.27 -11.17 -15.48
CA PHE A 71 8.42 -10.96 -14.04
C PHE A 71 9.88 -11.21 -13.66
N VAL A 72 10.54 -10.16 -13.17
CA VAL A 72 11.97 -10.19 -12.86
C VAL A 72 12.15 -10.00 -11.36
N ASP A 73 12.77 -11.00 -10.72
CA ASP A 73 13.05 -10.97 -9.29
C ASP A 73 14.39 -10.28 -9.01
N PHE A 74 14.34 -9.20 -8.23
CA PHE A 74 15.51 -8.53 -7.70
C PHE A 74 15.71 -8.96 -6.26
N GLU A 75 16.88 -9.54 -5.96
CA GLU A 75 17.20 -10.07 -4.64
C GLU A 75 18.47 -9.44 -4.08
N LEU A 76 18.50 -9.21 -2.77
CA LEU A 76 19.71 -8.76 -2.07
C LEU A 76 19.83 -9.47 -0.72
N LYS A 77 20.96 -10.16 -0.50
CA LYS A 77 21.27 -10.75 0.81
C LYS A 77 21.84 -9.67 1.74
N ALA A 78 20.99 -9.16 2.62
CA ALA A 78 21.35 -8.14 3.60
C ALA A 78 20.64 -8.41 4.94
N PRO A 79 21.08 -9.42 5.70
CA PRO A 79 20.38 -9.86 6.91
C PRO A 79 20.34 -8.78 8.00
N GLU A 80 21.33 -7.90 8.05
CA GLU A 80 21.43 -6.83 9.05
C GLU A 80 20.74 -5.52 8.63
N ALA A 81 20.25 -5.43 7.38
CA ALA A 81 19.60 -4.22 6.88
C ALA A 81 18.25 -4.00 7.56
N LYS A 82 17.87 -2.73 7.78
CA LYS A 82 16.53 -2.36 8.28
C LYS A 82 15.58 -2.03 7.15
N SER A 83 16.11 -1.55 6.04
CA SER A 83 15.38 -1.17 4.84
C SER A 83 16.25 -1.38 3.60
N VAL A 84 15.63 -1.94 2.56
CA VAL A 84 16.25 -2.05 1.24
C VAL A 84 15.27 -1.52 0.21
N ALA A 85 15.76 -0.68 -0.69
CA ALA A 85 14.98 -0.16 -1.80
C ALA A 85 15.71 -0.30 -3.14
N LEU A 86 14.96 -0.46 -4.21
CA LEU A 86 15.46 -0.59 -5.57
C LEU A 86 15.41 0.75 -6.29
N ALA A 87 16.55 1.20 -6.78
CA ALA A 87 16.68 2.36 -7.66
C ALA A 87 17.20 1.89 -9.01
N ALA A 88 16.41 2.07 -10.06
CA ALA A 88 16.68 1.56 -11.39
C ALA A 88 16.30 2.55 -12.49
N SER A 89 16.79 2.32 -13.71
CA SER A 89 16.49 3.17 -14.86
C SER A 89 14.99 3.31 -15.11
N PHE A 90 14.21 2.25 -14.89
CA PHE A 90 12.75 2.26 -15.09
C PHE A 90 11.98 3.07 -14.03
N ASN A 91 12.56 3.34 -12.85
CA ASN A 91 11.95 4.18 -11.82
C ASN A 91 12.69 5.51 -11.62
N GLY A 92 13.52 5.92 -12.59
CA GLY A 92 14.26 7.18 -12.53
C GLY A 92 15.35 7.22 -11.44
N PHE A 93 15.84 6.06 -11.01
CA PHE A 93 16.76 5.91 -9.87
C PHE A 93 16.21 6.47 -8.55
N ASP A 94 14.88 6.45 -8.38
CA ASP A 94 14.22 6.86 -7.14
C ASP A 94 14.08 5.68 -6.16
N ALA A 95 14.94 5.66 -5.14
CA ALA A 95 14.89 4.66 -4.07
C ALA A 95 13.65 4.80 -3.16
N ALA A 96 12.93 5.93 -3.18
CA ALA A 96 11.68 6.04 -2.42
C ALA A 96 10.52 5.31 -3.12
N ALA A 97 10.62 5.08 -4.43
CA ALA A 97 9.55 4.55 -5.25
C ALA A 97 9.29 3.04 -5.05
N LEU A 98 10.33 2.25 -4.75
CA LEU A 98 10.21 0.79 -4.70
C LEU A 98 11.03 0.19 -3.57
N LYS A 99 10.36 -0.22 -2.48
CA LYS A 99 10.97 -0.93 -1.34
C LYS A 99 10.89 -2.44 -1.54
N LEU A 100 11.89 -3.16 -1.06
CA LEU A 100 11.92 -4.63 -1.06
C LEU A 100 11.30 -5.18 0.22
N ASP A 101 10.79 -6.39 0.14
CA ASP A 101 10.29 -7.15 1.29
C ASP A 101 11.39 -8.06 1.85
N ARG A 102 11.51 -8.09 3.18
CA ARG A 102 12.50 -8.93 3.88
C ARG A 102 11.97 -10.35 4.05
N GLY A 103 12.62 -11.32 3.43
CA GLY A 103 12.39 -12.74 3.66
C GLY A 103 12.92 -13.22 5.01
N ALA A 104 12.37 -14.34 5.50
CA ALA A 104 12.80 -14.97 6.76
C ALA A 104 14.25 -15.49 6.72
N ASP A 105 14.80 -15.69 5.52
CA ASP A 105 16.17 -16.09 5.22
C ASP A 105 17.17 -14.92 5.22
N GLY A 106 16.71 -13.70 5.49
CA GLY A 106 17.53 -12.49 5.45
C GLY A 106 17.83 -11.99 4.04
N VAL A 107 17.08 -12.48 3.05
CA VAL A 107 17.14 -12.02 1.65
C VAL A 107 15.98 -11.08 1.39
N TRP A 108 16.29 -9.90 0.86
CA TRP A 108 15.32 -8.91 0.43
C TRP A 108 14.93 -9.19 -1.00
N ARG A 109 13.63 -9.14 -1.33
CA ARG A 109 13.13 -9.47 -2.67
C ARG A 109 12.07 -8.48 -3.15
N VAL A 110 12.02 -8.27 -4.46
CA VAL A 110 10.89 -7.64 -5.16
C VAL A 110 10.78 -8.20 -6.57
N THR A 111 9.57 -8.52 -6.99
CA THR A 111 9.27 -8.96 -8.36
C THR A 111 8.71 -7.79 -9.16
N VAL A 112 9.35 -7.44 -10.26
CA VAL A 112 8.95 -6.29 -11.11
C VAL A 112 8.57 -6.79 -12.51
N PRO A 113 7.37 -6.45 -13.02
CA PRO A 113 7.00 -6.72 -14.41
C PRO A 113 7.73 -5.74 -15.35
N LEU A 114 8.65 -6.26 -16.17
CA LEU A 114 9.45 -5.48 -17.11
C LEU A 114 9.34 -6.06 -18.52
N PRO A 115 9.21 -5.23 -19.57
CA PRO A 115 9.39 -5.69 -20.94
C PRO A 115 10.85 -6.10 -21.19
N PRO A 116 11.15 -6.82 -22.28
CA PRO A 116 12.51 -7.18 -22.64
C PRO A 116 13.35 -5.92 -22.89
N GLY A 117 14.58 -5.92 -22.41
CA GLY A 117 15.47 -4.77 -22.49
C GLY A 117 16.58 -4.79 -21.45
N THR A 118 17.37 -3.72 -21.43
CA THR A 118 18.51 -3.54 -20.54
C THR A 118 18.19 -2.52 -19.45
N TYR A 119 18.35 -2.92 -18.19
CA TYR A 119 18.02 -2.10 -17.03
C TYR A 119 19.22 -1.95 -16.11
N ASP A 120 19.62 -0.71 -15.86
CA ASP A 120 20.62 -0.37 -14.86
C ASP A 120 19.93 -0.17 -13.51
N TYR A 121 20.47 -0.78 -12.45
CA TYR A 121 19.91 -0.69 -11.11
C TYR A 121 20.97 -0.70 -10.01
N GLY A 122 20.55 -0.32 -8.83
CA GLY A 122 21.27 -0.51 -7.58
C GLY A 122 20.31 -0.47 -6.40
N PHE A 123 20.81 -0.85 -5.24
CA PHE A 123 20.04 -0.89 -4.01
C PHE A 123 20.43 0.26 -3.09
N ASP A 124 19.44 0.88 -2.48
CA ASP A 124 19.65 1.69 -1.29
C ASP A 124 19.44 0.81 -0.06
N VAL A 125 20.50 0.59 0.72
CA VAL A 125 20.48 -0.20 1.95
C VAL A 125 20.70 0.75 3.11
N ASP A 126 19.64 1.04 3.87
CA ASP A 126 19.66 1.98 4.99
C ASP A 126 20.28 3.36 4.64
N GLY A 127 19.98 3.89 3.47
CA GLY A 127 20.51 5.17 2.97
C GLY A 127 21.91 5.07 2.35
N ARG A 128 22.42 3.87 2.10
CA ARG A 128 23.71 3.64 1.43
C ARG A 128 23.52 2.92 0.11
N TRP A 129 24.07 3.54 -0.94
CA TRP A 129 24.12 2.94 -2.27
C TRP A 129 24.95 1.67 -2.27
N THR A 130 24.35 0.57 -2.71
CA THR A 130 24.92 -0.78 -2.76
C THR A 130 24.64 -1.40 -4.12
N VAL A 131 25.69 -1.89 -4.76
CA VAL A 131 25.59 -2.63 -6.04
C VAL A 131 25.22 -4.07 -5.73
N ASP A 132 24.43 -4.71 -6.59
CA ASP A 132 24.08 -6.11 -6.44
C ASP A 132 25.30 -7.01 -6.64
N PRO A 133 25.77 -7.74 -5.60
CA PRO A 133 26.91 -8.65 -5.73
C PRO A 133 26.56 -9.95 -6.48
N ALA A 134 25.27 -10.32 -6.52
CA ALA A 134 24.78 -11.52 -7.20
C ALA A 134 24.19 -11.20 -8.59
N GLY A 135 24.09 -9.92 -8.92
CA GLY A 135 23.49 -9.45 -10.15
C GLY A 135 24.39 -9.64 -11.38
N GLY A 136 23.89 -9.18 -12.53
CA GLY A 136 24.54 -9.39 -13.84
C GLY A 136 25.86 -8.63 -14.01
N ARG A 137 25.87 -7.63 -14.89
CA ARG A 137 27.10 -6.94 -15.28
C ARG A 137 27.29 -5.66 -14.49
N ALA A 138 28.43 -5.48 -13.83
CA ALA A 138 28.78 -4.19 -13.24
C ALA A 138 29.05 -3.14 -14.33
N ALA A 139 28.49 -1.95 -14.17
CA ALA A 139 28.65 -0.81 -15.06
C ALA A 139 28.73 0.50 -14.26
N LYS A 140 28.95 1.62 -14.95
CA LYS A 140 28.91 2.97 -14.34
C LYS A 140 27.85 3.81 -15.05
N HIS A 141 26.93 4.37 -14.27
CA HIS A 141 25.89 5.29 -14.76
C HIS A 141 25.94 6.59 -13.95
N GLY A 142 26.13 7.73 -14.62
CA GLY A 142 26.18 9.05 -13.96
C GLY A 142 27.24 9.17 -12.86
N GLY A 143 28.37 8.46 -13.00
CA GLY A 143 29.45 8.43 -12.00
C GLY A 143 29.26 7.48 -10.82
N ARG A 144 28.10 6.81 -10.72
CA ARG A 144 27.82 5.76 -9.71
C ARG A 144 28.02 4.37 -10.32
N ASP A 145 28.49 3.43 -9.50
CA ASP A 145 28.51 2.01 -9.86
C ASP A 145 27.09 1.45 -9.84
N VAL A 146 26.72 0.75 -10.90
CA VAL A 146 25.38 0.14 -11.08
C VAL A 146 25.53 -1.30 -11.56
N THR A 147 24.50 -2.10 -11.35
CA THR A 147 24.37 -3.41 -11.96
C THR A 147 23.45 -3.30 -13.17
N THR A 148 23.87 -3.82 -14.32
CA THR A 148 23.05 -3.93 -15.51
C THR A 148 22.46 -5.34 -15.58
N ARG A 149 21.13 -5.41 -15.75
CA ARG A 149 20.38 -6.64 -16.01
C ARG A 149 19.75 -6.58 -17.38
N GLU A 150 19.95 -7.64 -18.15
CA GLU A 150 19.28 -7.87 -19.42
C GLU A 150 18.08 -8.78 -19.19
N VAL A 151 16.96 -8.42 -19.80
CA VAL A 151 15.70 -9.14 -19.75
C VAL A 151 15.39 -9.53 -21.19
N GLU A 152 15.38 -10.84 -21.48
CA GLU A 152 15.06 -11.44 -22.78
C GLU A 152 13.69 -12.12 -22.77
#